data_AF-A0A5C7LRX0-F1
#
_entry.id   AF-A0A5C7LRX0-F1
#
_cell.length_a   1.000
_cell.length_b   1.000
_cell.length_c   1.000
_cell.angle_alpha   90.00
_cell.angle_beta   90.00
_cell.angle_gamma   90.00
#
_symmetry.space_group_name_H-M   'P 1'
#
loop_
_entity.id
_entity.type
_entity.pdbx_description
1 polymer ?
#
loop_
_entity_poly.entity_id
_entity_poly.type
_entity_poly.pdbx_seq_one_letter_code
_entity_poly.pdbx_strand_id
1 'polypeptide(L)'
;MGLSKSPRLTLDRDDLVEIVSDPAFFVACPSFAWLQNAALQTKQLYDASGQRRCCGPDWKIMRPLIDEFFRALQETKAQNVDDLAKVRLYLATKKGKNYGRITIYYRAGREQPHPYRFDF
;
A
#
# COMPACT_ATOMS: atom_id res chain seq x y z
N MET A 1 9.36 -12.83 31.62
CA MET A 1 8.38 -12.93 30.52
C MET A 1 8.80 -11.95 29.44
N GLY A 2 9.39 -12.43 28.34
CA GLY A 2 9.72 -11.56 27.22
C GLY A 2 8.43 -11.15 26.52
N LEU A 3 8.14 -9.84 26.47
CA LEU A 3 7.05 -9.31 25.65
C LEU A 3 7.25 -9.84 24.24
N SER A 4 6.39 -10.76 23.81
CA SER A 4 6.40 -11.28 22.44
C SER A 4 6.22 -10.08 21.52
N LYS A 5 7.31 -9.65 20.87
CA LYS A 5 7.29 -8.49 19.98
C LYS A 5 6.29 -8.81 18.88
N SER A 6 5.17 -8.09 18.85
CA SER A 6 4.17 -8.28 17.81
C SER A 6 4.85 -8.17 16.43
N PRO A 7 4.51 -9.05 15.47
CA PRO A 7 5.15 -9.04 14.16
C PRO A 7 4.97 -7.66 13.51
N ARG A 8 6.07 -7.11 12.97
CA ARG A 8 6.05 -5.87 12.19
C ARG A 8 6.00 -6.21 10.72
N LEU A 9 5.00 -5.69 10.01
CA LEU A 9 4.97 -5.72 8.55
C LEU A 9 5.67 -4.48 8.01
N THR A 10 6.55 -4.68 7.04
CA THR A 10 7.14 -3.60 6.27
C THR A 10 6.67 -3.75 4.83
N LEU A 11 6.02 -2.73 4.29
CA LEU A 11 5.56 -2.70 2.91
C LEU A 11 6.52 -1.86 2.06
N ASP A 12 6.94 -2.42 0.94
CA ASP A 12 7.75 -1.75 -0.07
C ASP A 12 6.92 -1.29 -1.28
N ARG A 13 7.58 -0.85 -2.35
CA ARG A 13 6.92 -0.37 -3.56
C ARG A 13 6.05 -1.44 -4.23
N ASP A 14 6.55 -2.66 -4.34
CA ASP A 14 5.89 -3.71 -5.10
C ASP A 14 4.70 -4.27 -4.28
N ASP A 15 4.84 -4.34 -2.95
CA ASP A 15 3.70 -4.56 -2.06
C ASP A 15 2.61 -3.50 -2.24
N LEU A 16 2.97 -2.22 -2.35
CA LEU A 16 2.00 -1.13 -2.54
C LEU A 16 1.29 -1.25 -3.88
N VAL A 17 2.01 -1.55 -4.96
CA VAL A 17 1.43 -1.82 -6.27
C VAL A 17 0.46 -2.99 -6.19
N GLU A 18 0.83 -4.07 -5.50
CA GLU A 18 -0.02 -5.25 -5.31
C GLU A 18 -1.31 -4.90 -4.56
N ILE A 19 -1.21 -4.13 -3.47
CA ILE A 19 -2.38 -3.74 -2.65
C ILE A 19 -3.33 -2.85 -3.44
N VAL A 20 -2.83 -1.76 -4.02
CA VAL A 20 -3.70 -0.80 -4.73
C VAL A 20 -4.27 -1.37 -6.02
N SER A 21 -3.69 -2.44 -6.56
CA SER A 21 -4.20 -3.12 -7.75
C SER A 21 -5.12 -4.30 -7.45
N ASP A 22 -5.31 -4.68 -6.18
CA ASP A 22 -6.12 -5.84 -5.80
C ASP A 22 -7.59 -5.44 -5.61
N PRO A 23 -8.55 -5.97 -6.42
CA PRO A 23 -9.97 -5.73 -6.19
C PRO A 23 -10.45 -6.13 -4.80
N ALA A 24 -9.86 -7.18 -4.21
CA ALA A 24 -10.23 -7.65 -2.87
C ALA A 24 -9.88 -6.64 -1.77
N PHE A 25 -8.87 -5.77 -2.00
CA PHE A 25 -8.56 -4.69 -1.07
C PHE A 25 -9.73 -3.72 -0.94
N PHE A 26 -10.32 -3.30 -2.07
CA PHE A 26 -11.43 -2.34 -2.08
C PHE A 26 -12.73 -2.92 -1.52
N VAL A 27 -12.92 -4.24 -1.65
CA VAL A 27 -14.04 -4.95 -0.99
C VAL A 27 -13.83 -4.99 0.53
N ALA A 28 -12.61 -5.28 1.00
CA ALA A 28 -12.30 -5.35 2.42
C ALA A 28 -12.23 -3.97 3.10
N CYS A 29 -11.85 -2.93 2.35
CA CYS A 29 -11.68 -1.57 2.83
C CYS A 29 -12.53 -0.58 2.00
N PRO A 30 -13.87 -0.53 2.22
CA PRO A 30 -14.78 0.26 1.37
C PRO A 30 -14.50 1.76 1.35
N SER A 31 -13.86 2.32 2.39
CA SER A 31 -13.44 3.73 2.41
C SER A 31 -12.41 4.09 1.34
N PHE A 32 -11.76 3.10 0.74
CA PHE A 32 -10.85 3.27 -0.39
C PHE A 32 -11.49 2.91 -1.74
N ALA A 33 -12.75 2.47 -1.78
CA ALA A 33 -13.38 1.98 -3.02
C ALA A 33 -13.42 3.03 -4.14
N TRP A 34 -13.44 4.32 -3.78
CA TRP A 34 -13.39 5.43 -4.74
C TRP A 34 -12.08 5.45 -5.57
N LEU A 35 -11.00 4.84 -5.07
CA LEU A 35 -9.73 4.69 -5.80
C LEU A 35 -9.75 3.56 -6.83
N GLN A 36 -10.72 2.63 -6.77
CA GLN A 36 -10.69 1.38 -7.54
C GLN A 36 -10.63 1.60 -9.06
N ASN A 37 -11.42 2.53 -9.59
CA ASN A 37 -11.44 2.81 -11.03
C ASN A 37 -10.11 3.42 -11.50
N ALA A 38 -9.56 4.36 -10.73
CA ALA A 38 -8.25 4.95 -11.01
C ALA A 38 -7.15 3.88 -10.92
N ALA A 39 -7.23 2.97 -9.96
CA ALA A 39 -6.31 1.87 -9.82
C ALA A 39 -6.33 0.92 -11.01
N LEU A 40 -7.51 0.53 -11.48
CA LEU A 40 -7.67 -0.33 -12.64
C LEU A 40 -7.03 0.27 -13.89
N GLN A 41 -7.32 1.55 -14.17
CA GLN A 41 -6.75 2.26 -15.33
C GLN A 41 -5.23 2.41 -15.21
N THR A 42 -4.74 2.79 -14.03
CA THR A 42 -3.30 2.97 -13.79
C THR A 42 -2.54 1.64 -13.92
N LYS A 43 -3.13 0.54 -13.43
CA LYS A 43 -2.54 -0.81 -13.55
C LYS A 43 -2.42 -1.25 -15.01
N GLN A 44 -3.43 -0.99 -15.84
CA GLN A 44 -3.37 -1.29 -17.27
C GLN A 44 -2.23 -0.53 -17.96
N LEU A 45 -2.06 0.77 -17.67
CA LEU A 45 -0.95 1.57 -18.19
C LEU A 45 0.41 1.06 -17.69
N TYR A 46 0.48 0.69 -16.41
CA TYR A 46 1.68 0.13 -15.79
C TYR A 46 2.08 -1.17 -16.50
N ASP A 47 1.17 -2.11 -16.67
CA ASP A 47 1.45 -3.39 -17.34
C ASP A 47 1.87 -3.19 -18.80
N ALA A 48 1.17 -2.32 -19.53
CA ALA A 48 1.52 -1.98 -20.91
C ALA A 48 2.94 -1.39 -21.04
N SER A 49 3.39 -0.60 -20.05
CA SER A 49 4.74 -0.03 -20.05
C SER A 49 5.85 -1.08 -19.90
N GLY A 50 5.54 -2.24 -19.31
CA GLY A 50 6.49 -3.34 -19.13
C GLY A 50 6.63 -4.25 -20.34
N GLN A 51 5.62 -4.33 -21.21
CA GLN A 51 5.57 -5.27 -22.34
C GLN A 51 6.71 -5.10 -23.37
N ARG A 52 7.38 -3.94 -23.39
CA ARG A 52 8.47 -3.64 -24.34
C ARG A 52 9.81 -3.34 -23.66
N ARG A 53 9.93 -3.53 -22.34
CA ARG A 53 11.13 -3.19 -21.56
C ARG A 53 11.75 -4.43 -20.94
N CYS A 54 13.08 -4.54 -20.99
CA CYS A 54 13.81 -5.62 -20.31
C CYS A 54 13.84 -5.47 -18.77
N CYS A 55 13.58 -4.26 -18.26
CA CYS A 55 13.66 -3.93 -16.84
C CYS A 55 12.29 -3.91 -16.12
N GLY A 56 11.24 -4.42 -16.76
CA GLY A 56 9.88 -4.42 -16.23
C GLY A 56 9.13 -3.08 -16.38
N PRO A 57 7.91 -3.00 -15.82
CA PRO A 57 7.05 -1.83 -15.88
C PRO A 57 7.63 -0.53 -15.29
N ASP A 58 7.20 0.61 -15.81
CA ASP A 58 7.57 1.94 -15.30
C ASP A 58 6.79 2.30 -14.04
N TRP A 59 7.46 2.21 -12.89
CA TRP A 59 6.85 2.52 -11.59
C TRP A 59 6.31 3.95 -11.49
N LYS A 60 6.84 4.88 -12.28
CA LYS A 60 6.39 6.28 -12.26
C LYS A 60 4.91 6.39 -12.66
N ILE A 61 4.37 5.40 -13.36
CA ILE A 61 2.94 5.31 -13.69
C ILE A 61 2.09 5.06 -12.44
N MET A 62 2.54 4.17 -11.55
CA MET A 62 1.80 3.86 -10.29
C MET A 62 1.98 4.94 -9.22
N ARG A 63 3.02 5.78 -9.34
CA ARG A 63 3.38 6.76 -8.31
C ARG A 63 2.24 7.69 -7.88
N PRO A 64 1.48 8.35 -8.78
CA PRO A 64 0.42 9.27 -8.37
C PRO A 64 -0.70 8.57 -7.59
N LEU A 65 -1.04 7.34 -7.99
CA LEU A 65 -2.04 6.53 -7.29
C LEU A 65 -1.56 6.14 -5.88
N ILE A 66 -0.29 5.77 -5.74
CA ILE A 66 0.29 5.43 -4.44
C ILE A 66 0.39 6.68 -3.54
N ASP A 67 0.74 7.85 -4.10
CA ASP A 67 0.69 9.14 -3.38
C ASP A 67 -0.71 9.37 -2.79
N GLU A 68 -1.75 9.20 -3.60
CA GLU A 68 -3.14 9.40 -3.21
C GLU A 68 -3.60 8.38 -2.15
N PHE A 69 -3.26 7.11 -2.34
CA PHE A 69 -3.50 6.05 -1.37
C PHE A 69 -2.86 6.35 -0.01
N PHE A 70 -1.61 6.85 -0.02
CA PHE A 70 -0.93 7.27 1.20
C PHE A 70 -1.63 8.42 1.90
N ARG A 71 -2.07 9.42 1.14
CA ARG A 71 -2.83 10.55 1.68
C ARG A 71 -4.12 10.06 2.33
N ALA A 72 -4.86 9.19 1.65
CA ALA A 72 -6.08 8.58 2.18
C ALA A 72 -5.82 7.75 3.46
N LEU A 73 -4.70 7.02 3.54
CA LEU A 73 -4.31 6.32 4.77
C LEU A 73 -4.03 7.28 5.93
N GLN A 74 -3.36 8.41 5.67
CA GLN A 74 -3.08 9.43 6.68
C GLN A 74 -4.36 10.11 7.17
N GLU A 75 -5.26 10.47 6.26
CA GLU A 75 -6.58 11.03 6.57
C GLU A 75 -7.41 10.02 7.40
N THR A 76 -7.44 8.75 6.98
CA THR A 76 -8.12 7.66 7.71
C THR A 76 -7.55 7.49 9.12
N LYS A 77 -6.22 7.56 9.29
CA LYS A 77 -5.60 7.51 10.63
C LYS A 77 -6.06 8.64 11.54
N ALA A 78 -6.24 9.84 10.99
CA ALA A 78 -6.64 11.02 11.75
C ALA A 78 -8.15 11.03 12.07
N GLN A 79 -8.98 10.45 11.21
CA GLN A 79 -10.43 10.62 11.26
C GLN A 79 -11.22 9.35 11.62
N ASN A 80 -10.71 8.16 11.28
CA ASN A 80 -11.46 6.91 11.40
C ASN A 80 -10.54 5.70 11.64
N VAL A 81 -10.20 5.45 12.91
CA VAL A 81 -9.28 4.38 13.33
C VAL A 81 -9.80 2.98 12.98
N ASP A 82 -11.11 2.78 12.91
CA ASP A 82 -11.72 1.48 12.60
C ASP A 82 -11.45 1.03 11.16
N ASP A 83 -11.34 1.97 10.22
CA ASP A 83 -10.99 1.65 8.85
C ASP A 83 -9.53 1.21 8.70
N LEU A 84 -8.62 1.72 9.54
CA LEU A 84 -7.26 1.18 9.61
C LEU A 84 -7.24 -0.26 10.13
N ALA A 85 -8.17 -0.63 11.02
CA ALA A 85 -8.28 -2.01 11.48
C ALA A 85 -8.66 -2.95 10.32
N LYS A 86 -9.52 -2.51 9.38
CA LYS A 86 -9.84 -3.26 8.15
C LYS A 86 -8.61 -3.42 7.25
N VAL A 87 -7.81 -2.37 7.09
CA VAL A 87 -6.54 -2.44 6.35
C VAL A 87 -5.59 -3.46 7.00
N ARG A 88 -5.46 -3.44 8.34
CA ARG A 88 -4.64 -4.43 9.05
C ARG A 88 -5.17 -5.85 8.86
N LEU A 89 -6.48 -6.05 8.94
CA LEU A 89 -7.12 -7.36 8.76
C LEU A 89 -6.93 -7.90 7.35
N TYR A 90 -7.06 -7.05 6.33
CA TYR A 90 -6.78 -7.40 4.94
C TYR A 90 -5.32 -7.85 4.79
N LEU A 91 -4.36 -7.08 5.31
CA LEU A 91 -2.93 -7.41 5.23
C LEU A 91 -2.59 -8.69 6.02
N ALA A 92 -3.26 -8.90 7.16
CA ALA A 92 -3.07 -10.11 7.95
C ALA A 92 -3.56 -11.36 7.21
N THR A 93 -4.73 -11.27 6.56
CA THR A 93 -5.28 -12.33 5.71
C THR A 93 -4.37 -12.59 4.52
N LYS A 94 -3.94 -11.54 3.82
CA LYS A 94 -3.16 -11.66 2.59
C LYS A 94 -1.74 -12.19 2.81
N LYS A 95 -1.09 -11.81 3.91
CA LYS A 95 0.29 -12.24 4.23
C LYS A 95 0.33 -13.36 5.30
N GLY A 96 -0.82 -13.90 5.71
CA GLY A 96 -0.94 -15.06 6.60
C GLY A 96 -0.40 -14.87 8.03
N LYS A 97 -0.30 -13.63 8.53
CA LYS A 97 0.22 -13.32 9.87
C LYS A 97 -0.52 -12.14 10.47
N ASN A 98 -0.76 -12.16 11.78
CA ASN A 98 -1.36 -11.03 12.47
C ASN A 98 -0.26 -10.01 12.85
N TYR A 99 -0.35 -8.79 12.31
CA TYR A 99 0.67 -7.76 12.50
C TYR A 99 0.23 -6.74 13.53
N GLY A 100 1.02 -6.56 14.59
CA GLY A 100 0.76 -5.55 15.62
C GLY A 100 1.22 -4.15 15.21
N ARG A 101 2.05 -4.04 14.17
CA ARG A 101 2.50 -2.77 13.61
C ARG A 101 2.74 -2.91 12.12
N ILE A 102 2.23 -1.98 11.34
CA ILE A 102 2.48 -1.89 9.90
C ILE A 102 3.29 -0.63 9.66
N THR A 103 4.40 -0.77 8.96
CA THR A 103 5.19 0.36 8.48
C THR A 103 5.21 0.33 6.97
N ILE A 104 4.85 1.44 6.37
CA ILE A 104 4.99 1.63 4.93
C ILE A 104 6.15 2.58 4.68
N TYR A 105 7.10 2.16 3.84
CA TYR A 105 8.19 3.02 3.37
C TYR A 105 7.91 3.45 1.94
N TYR A 106 7.61 4.73 1.76
CA TYR A 106 7.29 5.29 0.45
C TYR A 106 8.25 6.43 0.07
N ARG A 107 8.60 6.51 -1.23
CA ARG A 107 9.54 7.50 -1.82
C ARG A 107 11.01 7.48 -1.31
N ALA A 108 11.50 6.38 -0.75
CA ALA A 108 12.94 6.25 -0.47
C ALA A 108 13.73 6.17 -1.79
N GLY A 109 14.24 7.30 -2.28
CA GLY A 109 15.31 7.35 -3.28
C GLY A 109 16.68 7.34 -2.61
N ARG A 110 17.76 7.04 -3.35
CA ARG A 110 19.15 7.10 -2.84
C ARG A 110 19.52 8.46 -2.21
N GLU A 111 18.84 9.54 -2.61
CA GLU A 111 19.13 10.92 -2.19
C GLU A 111 18.21 11.45 -1.07
N GLN A 112 17.20 10.68 -0.63
CA GLN A 112 16.31 11.11 0.45
C GLN A 112 16.53 10.23 1.68
N PRO A 113 17.25 10.74 2.72
CA PRO A 113 17.60 9.95 3.91
C PRO A 113 16.40 9.62 4.82
N HIS A 114 15.22 10.17 4.52
CA HIS A 114 14.00 9.90 5.25
C HIS A 114 12.95 9.32 4.31
N PRO A 115 12.65 8.01 4.39
CA PRO A 115 11.48 7.48 3.72
C PRO A 115 10.25 8.19 4.28
N TYR A 116 9.24 8.48 3.45
CA TYR A 116 7.92 8.80 3.95
C TYR A 116 7.44 7.55 4.68
N ARG A 117 7.63 7.57 5.99
CA ARG A 117 7.35 6.46 6.89
C ARG A 117 5.97 6.67 7.46
N PHE A 118 5.05 5.79 7.12
CA PHE A 118 3.74 5.75 7.73
C PHE A 118 3.65 4.53 8.62
N ASP A 119 3.46 4.74 9.92
CA ASP A 119 3.21 3.69 10.89
C ASP A 119 1.76 3.72 11.34
N PHE A 120 1.13 2.55 11.35
CA PHE A 120 -0.15 2.33 12.00
C PHE A 120 -0.22 0.92 12.57
#